data_AF-A0A4E9E8W4-F1
#
_entry.id   AF-A0A4E9E8W4-F1
#
_cell.length_a   1.000
_cell.length_b   1.000
_cell.length_c   1.000
_cell.angle_alpha   90.00
_cell.angle_beta   90.00
_cell.angle_gamma   90.00
#
_symmetry.space_group_name_H-M   'P 1'
#
loop_
_entity.id
_entity.type
_entity.pdbx_description
1 polymer ?
#
loop_
_entity_poly.entity_id
_entity_poly.type
_entity_poly.pdbx_seq_one_letter_code
_entity_poly.pdbx_strand_id
1 'polypeptide(L)'
;MGQSPHFYKKEERMYPRICATHARNLDRLNPGHEIVRILLRLLEWDHKNRITAPELVKLTVEMMEARSTQDAPKEQMDLEVPEGTRTVEFW
;
A
#
# COMPACT_ATOMS: atom_id res chain seq x y z
N MET A 1 -25.30 -13.87 5.55
CA MET A 1 -24.39 -14.70 4.71
C MET A 1 -23.98 -13.86 3.52
N GLY A 2 -22.82 -13.21 3.59
CA GLY A 2 -22.30 -12.44 2.46
C GLY A 2 -21.77 -13.39 1.40
N GLN A 3 -22.33 -13.37 0.19
CA GLN A 3 -21.71 -14.02 -0.96
C GLN A 3 -20.37 -13.32 -1.21
N SER A 4 -19.25 -14.00 -0.95
CA SER A 4 -17.96 -13.57 -1.49
C SER A 4 -18.12 -13.42 -3.01
N PRO A 5 -17.67 -12.32 -3.62
CA PRO A 5 -17.81 -12.14 -5.06
C PRO A 5 -17.14 -13.32 -5.77
N HIS A 6 -17.90 -14.04 -6.60
CA HIS A 6 -17.33 -15.05 -7.48
C HIS A 6 -16.62 -14.34 -8.63
N PHE A 7 -15.37 -13.96 -8.42
CA PHE A 7 -14.51 -13.47 -9.48
C PHE A 7 -14.25 -14.61 -10.47
N TYR A 8 -14.41 -14.33 -11.76
CA TYR A 8 -14.07 -15.32 -12.79
C TYR A 8 -12.55 -15.55 -12.71
N LYS A 9 -12.06 -16.80 -12.90
CA LYS A 9 -10.62 -17.17 -12.80
C LYS A 9 -9.64 -16.22 -13.52
N LYS A 10 -10.12 -15.49 -14.54
CA LYS A 10 -9.36 -14.48 -15.28
C LYS A 10 -9.15 -13.18 -14.48
N GLU A 11 -10.16 -12.73 -13.75
CA GLU A 11 -10.12 -11.51 -12.92
C GLU A 11 -9.19 -11.72 -11.72
N GLU A 12 -9.27 -12.87 -11.05
CA GLU A 12 -8.36 -13.21 -9.93
C GLU A 12 -6.87 -13.20 -10.36
N ARG A 13 -6.58 -13.69 -11.57
CA ARG A 13 -5.22 -13.68 -12.14
C ARG A 13 -4.73 -12.27 -12.48
N MET A 14 -5.64 -11.36 -12.81
CA MET A 14 -5.33 -9.97 -13.13
C MET A 14 -5.23 -9.09 -11.88
N TYR A 15 -5.87 -9.50 -10.79
CA TYR A 15 -5.96 -8.73 -9.56
C TYR A 15 -4.60 -8.25 -9.02
N PRO A 16 -3.52 -9.08 -8.95
CA PRO A 16 -2.21 -8.59 -8.52
C PRO A 16 -1.64 -7.48 -9.42
N ARG A 17 -1.85 -7.56 -10.74
CA ARG A 17 -1.40 -6.53 -11.68
C ARG A 17 -2.19 -5.23 -11.52
N ILE A 18 -3.48 -5.33 -11.24
CA ILE A 18 -4.35 -4.18 -10.97
C ILE A 18 -3.87 -3.48 -9.69
N CYS A 19 -3.66 -4.22 -8.60
CA CYS A 19 -3.14 -3.65 -7.35
C CYS A 19 -1.76 -3.01 -7.53
N ALA A 20 -0.84 -3.67 -8.22
CA ALA A 20 0.48 -3.11 -8.54
C ALA A 20 0.37 -1.80 -9.34
N THR A 21 -0.59 -1.72 -10.26
CA THR A 21 -0.85 -0.51 -11.05
C THR A 21 -1.39 0.62 -10.18
N HIS A 22 -2.32 0.33 -9.28
CA HIS A 22 -2.84 1.33 -8.34
C HIS A 22 -1.75 1.86 -7.41
N ALA A 23 -0.90 0.99 -6.86
CA ALA A 23 0.22 1.39 -6.03
C ALA A 23 1.20 2.32 -6.77
N ARG A 24 1.51 2.02 -8.05
CA ARG A 24 2.35 2.89 -8.90
C ARG A 24 1.70 4.24 -9.19
N ASN A 25 0.39 4.29 -9.37
CA ASN A 25 -0.30 5.57 -9.55
C ASN A 25 -0.28 6.40 -8.25
N LEU A 26 -0.43 5.74 -7.09
CA LEU A 26 -0.32 6.41 -5.80
C LEU A 26 1.10 6.96 -5.57
N ASP A 27 2.14 6.23 -5.97
CA ASP A 27 3.54 6.67 -5.89
C ASP A 27 3.83 7.89 -6.77
N ARG A 28 3.25 7.93 -7.97
CA ARG A 28 3.35 9.11 -8.84
C ARG A 28 2.71 10.35 -8.23
N LEU A 29 1.61 10.17 -7.50
CA LEU A 29 0.92 11.24 -6.79
C LEU A 29 1.66 11.64 -5.51
N ASN A 30 2.36 10.70 -4.88
CA ASN A 30 3.03 10.88 -3.59
C ASN A 30 4.51 10.48 -3.66
N PRO A 31 5.32 11.18 -4.48
CA PRO A 31 6.68 10.78 -4.74
C PRO A 31 7.51 10.79 -3.46
N GLY A 32 8.06 9.63 -3.10
CA GLY A 32 8.93 9.50 -1.93
C GLY A 32 8.20 9.27 -0.61
N HIS A 33 6.87 9.22 -0.60
CA HIS A 33 6.11 8.96 0.62
C HIS A 33 6.34 7.52 1.12
N GLU A 34 6.77 7.39 2.38
CA GLU A 34 7.32 6.13 2.89
C GLU A 34 6.30 4.98 2.91
N ILE A 35 5.04 5.27 3.30
CA ILE A 35 3.95 4.29 3.28
C ILE A 35 3.68 3.81 1.85
N VAL A 36 3.77 4.70 0.85
CA VAL A 36 3.52 4.33 -0.55
C VAL A 36 4.65 3.45 -1.07
N ARG A 37 5.89 3.71 -0.66
CA ARG A 37 7.02 2.83 -0.95
C ARG A 37 6.84 1.42 -0.34
N ILE A 38 6.31 1.31 0.87
CA ILE A 38 5.95 0.00 1.45
C ILE A 38 4.87 -0.67 0.59
N LEU A 39 3.80 0.05 0.23
CA LEU A 39 2.71 -0.48 -0.58
C LEU A 39 3.19 -1.00 -1.94
N LEU A 40 4.13 -0.30 -2.60
CA LEU A 40 4.73 -0.77 -3.85
C LEU A 40 5.41 -2.14 -3.70
N ARG A 41 6.14 -2.33 -2.60
CA ARG A 41 6.85 -3.59 -2.34
C ARG A 41 5.90 -4.73 -1.95
N LEU A 42 4.83 -4.42 -1.22
CA LEU A 42 3.77 -5.37 -0.84
C LEU A 42 2.94 -5.84 -2.04
N LEU A 43 2.60 -4.89 -2.92
CA LEU A 43 1.70 -5.11 -4.05
C LEU A 43 2.45 -5.44 -5.34
N GLU A 44 3.74 -5.78 -5.26
CA GLU A 44 4.52 -6.22 -6.42
C GLU A 44 3.85 -7.43 -7.08
N TRP A 45 3.64 -7.34 -8.40
CA TRP A 45 2.91 -8.35 -9.15
C TRP A 45 3.75 -9.61 -9.36
N ASP A 46 5.07 -9.47 -9.47
CA ASP A 46 5.99 -10.62 -9.50
C ASP A 46 6.28 -11.10 -8.07
N HIS A 47 5.72 -12.26 -7.72
CA HIS A 47 5.95 -12.90 -6.43
C HIS A 47 7.43 -13.09 -6.05
N LYS A 48 8.35 -13.20 -7.02
CA LYS A 48 9.78 -13.34 -6.74
C LYS A 48 10.42 -12.04 -6.24
N ASN A 49 9.84 -10.90 -6.60
CA ASN A 49 10.33 -9.57 -6.21
C ASN A 49 9.50 -8.95 -5.07
N ARG A 50 8.38 -9.59 -4.71
CA ARG A 50 7.52 -9.12 -3.62
C ARG A 50 8.22 -9.26 -2.29
N ILE A 51 8.12 -8.22 -1.46
CA ILE A 51 8.67 -8.22 -0.12
C ILE A 51 8.09 -9.37 0.71
N THR A 52 8.95 -10.04 1.45
CA THR A 52 8.57 -11.08 2.41
C THR A 52 8.14 -10.48 3.73
N ALA A 53 7.42 -11.24 4.55
CA ALA A 53 7.01 -10.77 5.88
C ALA A 53 8.19 -10.37 6.78
N PRO A 54 9.31 -11.13 6.87
CA PRO A 54 10.47 -10.71 7.66
C PRO A 54 11.11 -9.41 7.17
N GLU A 55 11.23 -9.22 5.85
CA GLU A 55 11.76 -7.98 5.28
C GLU A 55 10.84 -6.78 5.56
N LEU A 56 9.52 -6.99 5.54
CA LEU A 56 8.54 -5.98 5.88
C LEU A 56 8.63 -5.56 7.34
N VAL A 57 8.75 -6.52 8.26
CA VAL A 57 8.94 -6.22 9.69
C VAL A 57 10.18 -5.38 9.90
N LYS A 58 11.32 -5.79 9.31
CA LYS A 58 12.57 -5.04 9.38
C LYS A 58 12.41 -3.60 8.87
N LEU A 59 11.85 -3.44 7.67
CA LEU A 59 11.62 -2.13 7.07
C LEU A 59 10.71 -1.22 7.91
N THR A 60 9.66 -1.80 8.48
CA THR A 60 8.69 -1.05 9.30
C THR A 60 9.32 -0.59 10.61
N VAL A 61 10.14 -1.44 11.25
CA VAL A 61 10.89 -1.07 12.46
C VAL A 61 11.86 0.07 12.16
N GLU A 62 12.67 -0.04 11.10
CA GLU A 62 13.62 1.01 10.69
C GLU A 62 12.91 2.36 10.46
N MET A 63 11.73 2.34 9.83
CA MET A 63 10.92 3.55 9.61
C MET A 63 10.34 4.14 10.90
N MET A 64 9.89 3.29 11.83
CA MET A 64 9.37 3.74 13.12
C MET A 64 10.47 4.37 13.97
N GLU A 65 11.66 3.78 13.98
CA GLU A 65 12.84 4.33 14.66
C GLU A 65 13.25 5.68 14.05
N ALA A 66 13.28 5.79 12.72
CA ALA A 66 13.57 7.05 12.03
C ALA A 66 12.59 8.18 12.41
N ARG A 67 11.30 7.86 12.54
CA ARG A 67 10.26 8.81 12.96
C ARG A 67 10.34 9.17 14.44
N SER A 68 10.78 8.26 15.31
CA SER A 68 10.90 8.53 16.76
C SER A 68 12.01 9.52 17.11
N THR A 69 12.96 9.75 16.19
CA THR A 69 14.05 10.71 16.38
C THR A 69 13.72 12.12 15.90
N GLN A 70 12.56 12.32 15.28
CA GLN A 70 12.07 13.60 14.81
C GLN A 70 10.91 14.04 15.71
N ASP A 71 11.01 15.21 16.35
CA ASP A 71 9.95 15.87 17.13
C ASP A 71 8.79 16.37 16.23
N ALA A 72 8.29 15.51 15.34
CA ALA A 72 7.19 15.82 14.45
C ALA A 72 5.85 15.58 15.17
N PRO A 73 4.85 16.47 15.02
CA PRO A 73 3.55 16.27 15.61
C PRO A 73 2.93 14.97 15.09
N LYS A 74 2.30 14.23 16.01
CA LYS A 74 1.57 13.00 15.73
C LYS A 74 0.55 13.21 14.59
N GLU A 75 0.55 12.23 13.69
CA GLU A 75 -0.64 11.80 12.94
C GLU A 75 -1.18 12.74 11.85
N GLN A 76 -0.31 13.29 10.99
CA GLN A 76 -0.75 13.65 9.65
C GLN A 76 -0.11 12.72 8.62
N MET A 77 -0.92 11.79 8.10
CA MET A 77 -0.60 11.09 6.86
C MET A 77 -0.82 12.10 5.73
N ASP A 78 0.23 12.82 5.34
CA ASP A 78 0.25 13.75 4.21
C ASP A 78 0.23 12.97 2.88
N LEU A 79 -0.78 12.11 2.73
CA LEU A 79 -1.05 11.33 1.53
C LEU A 79 -2.06 12.08 0.68
N GLU A 80 -1.60 12.56 -0.46
CA GLU A 80 -2.46 13.00 -1.53
C GLU A 80 -3.25 11.80 -2.07
N VAL A 81 -4.57 11.96 -2.13
CA VAL A 81 -5.50 10.94 -2.66
C VAL A 81 -6.03 11.39 -4.02
N PRO A 82 -6.31 10.46 -4.95
CA PRO A 82 -6.90 10.81 -6.24
C PRO A 82 -8.22 11.59 -6.09
N GLU A 83 -8.47 12.53 -7.00
CA GLU A 83 -9.73 13.26 -7.04
C GLU A 83 -10.95 12.32 -7.08
N GLY A 84 -11.96 12.61 -6.27
CA GLY A 84 -13.17 11.79 -6.18
C GLY A 84 -13.03 10.52 -5.34
N THR A 85 -11.89 10.31 -4.66
CA THR A 85 -11.74 9.24 -3.66
C THR A 85 -12.80 9.42 -2.57
N ARG A 86 -13.65 8.41 -2.39
CA ARG A 86 -14.62 8.36 -1.29
C ARG A 86 -14.04 7.49 -0.19
N THR A 87 -13.87 8.06 1.00
CA THR A 87 -13.53 7.29 2.20
C THR A 87 -14.69 6.36 2.52
N VAL A 88 -14.42 5.06 2.56
CA VAL A 88 -15.39 4.07 3.04
C VAL A 88 -15.14 3.90 4.52
N GLU A 89 -16.03 4.45 5.35
CA GLU A 89 -16.00 4.24 6.79
C GLU A 89 -16.77 2.96 7.13
N PHE A 90 -16.10 2.02 7.78
CA PHE A 90 -16.74 0.84 8.36
C PHE A 90 -16.97 1.15 9.85
N TRP A 91 -18.20 1.52 10.19
CA TRP A 91 -18.68 1.62 11.58
C TRP A 91 -19.47 0.36 11.94
#